data_AF-A0A3Q2DFJ0-F1
#
_entry.id   AF-A0A3Q2DFJ0-F1
#
_cell.length_a   1.000
_cell.length_b   1.000
_cell.length_c   1.000
_cell.angle_alpha   90.00
_cell.angle_beta   90.00
_cell.angle_gamma   90.00
#
_symmetry.space_group_name_H-M   'P 1'
#
loop_
_entity.id
_entity.type
_entity.pdbx_description
1 polymer ?
#
loop_
_entity_poly.entity_id
_entity_poly.type
_entity_poly.pdbx_seq_one_letter_code
_entity_poly.pdbx_strand_id
1 'polypeptide(L)'
;MAPPRRNTTLNATILLSQRSRGSRDAGTLHRLCLKILRNIILNENRSFVKAWSKTSLTAMMYESGRIYSENYQSCYSCFDDQYQSLYNFPKKSKQQKIEDALLCQSPVDKVLSSPSEHKPCLLALTADSWICRISAETGKELQRVYLSPKYKFKYIKNSQFNVLLVFLNDVTHFLYPKYLLLFFF
;
A
#
# COMPACT_ATOMS: atom_id res chain seq x y z
N MET A 1 -9.18 -17.84 44.50
CA MET A 1 -10.08 -18.28 43.40
C MET A 1 -10.09 -17.21 42.33
N ALA A 2 -9.63 -17.51 41.11
CA ALA A 2 -9.71 -16.57 40.00
C ALA A 2 -11.16 -16.51 39.48
N PRO A 3 -11.70 -15.32 39.13
CA PRO A 3 -13.08 -15.21 38.68
C PRO A 3 -13.28 -15.93 37.34
N PRO A 4 -14.46 -16.51 37.09
CA PRO A 4 -14.74 -17.25 35.88
C PRO A 4 -14.65 -16.30 34.68
N ARG A 5 -13.76 -16.61 33.73
CA ARG A 5 -13.71 -15.91 32.44
C ARG A 5 -15.04 -16.16 31.73
N ARG A 6 -15.93 -15.18 31.75
CA ARG A 6 -17.11 -15.16 30.86
C ARG A 6 -16.60 -15.16 29.41
N ASN A 7 -16.59 -16.32 28.78
CA ASN A 7 -16.41 -16.46 27.35
C ASN A 7 -17.71 -16.03 26.67
N THR A 8 -18.00 -14.72 26.70
CA THR A 8 -19.08 -14.15 25.89
C THR A 8 -18.60 -14.18 24.45
N THR A 9 -19.07 -15.16 23.67
CA THR A 9 -18.86 -15.23 22.22
C THR A 9 -19.61 -14.06 21.57
N LEU A 10 -18.92 -12.93 21.41
CA LEU A 10 -19.45 -11.78 20.71
C LEU A 10 -19.63 -12.12 19.22
N ASN A 11 -20.80 -11.82 18.68
CA ASN A 11 -21.09 -11.94 17.26
C ASN A 11 -20.08 -11.14 16.42
N ALA A 12 -19.70 -11.64 15.24
CA ALA A 12 -18.78 -10.98 14.32
C ALA A 12 -19.22 -9.55 13.96
N THR A 13 -20.53 -9.28 13.88
CA THR A 13 -21.08 -7.93 13.64
C THR A 13 -20.74 -6.95 14.75
N ILE A 14 -20.83 -7.39 16.01
CA ILE A 14 -20.47 -6.59 17.18
C ILE A 14 -18.97 -6.30 17.16
N LEU A 15 -18.13 -7.30 16.87
CA LEU A 15 -16.70 -7.12 16.76
C LEU A 15 -16.31 -6.16 15.61
N LEU A 16 -17.00 -6.23 14.47
CA LEU A 16 -16.81 -5.28 13.35
C LEU A 16 -17.19 -3.85 13.74
N SER A 17 -18.29 -3.67 14.46
CA SER A 17 -18.68 -2.34 14.98
C SER A 17 -17.71 -1.80 16.03
N GLN A 18 -17.11 -2.66 16.85
CA GLN A 18 -16.07 -2.25 17.80
C GLN A 18 -14.78 -1.86 17.08
N ARG A 19 -14.42 -2.58 16.02
CA ARG A 19 -13.29 -2.23 15.15
C ARG A 19 -13.50 -0.86 14.49
N SER A 20 -14.69 -0.58 13.96
CA SER A 20 -14.95 0.70 13.26
C SER A 20 -14.91 1.91 14.20
N ARG A 21 -15.26 1.73 15.48
CA ARG A 21 -15.14 2.77 16.52
C ARG A 21 -13.69 3.04 16.94
N GLY A 22 -12.74 2.20 16.53
CA GLY A 22 -11.34 2.30 16.91
C GLY A 22 -11.06 1.87 18.35
N SER A 23 -9.78 1.70 18.67
CA SER A 23 -9.27 1.43 20.02
C SER A 23 -8.03 2.28 20.26
N ARG A 24 -7.89 2.83 21.46
CA ARG A 24 -6.71 3.62 21.87
C ARG A 24 -5.44 2.76 21.95
N ASP A 25 -5.61 1.47 22.21
CA ASP A 25 -4.53 0.49 22.22
C ASP A 25 -4.50 -0.31 20.92
N ALA A 26 -3.38 -0.19 20.19
CA ALA A 26 -3.13 -0.92 18.95
C ALA A 26 -3.10 -2.44 19.16
N GLY A 27 -2.62 -2.91 20.31
CA GLY A 27 -2.59 -4.34 20.65
C GLY A 27 -4.00 -4.90 20.81
N THR A 28 -4.89 -4.16 21.45
CA THR A 28 -6.30 -4.52 21.57
C THR A 28 -7.01 -4.53 20.21
N LEU A 29 -6.77 -3.53 19.36
CA LEU A 29 -7.33 -3.51 18.01
C LEU A 29 -6.88 -4.73 17.20
N HIS A 30 -5.58 -5.05 17.26
CA HIS A 30 -5.02 -6.21 16.56
C HIS A 30 -5.66 -7.53 17.03
N ARG A 31 -5.79 -7.74 18.34
CA ARG A 31 -6.47 -8.92 18.90
C ARG A 31 -7.93 -9.02 18.46
N LEU A 32 -8.64 -7.90 18.38
CA LEU A 32 -10.02 -7.88 17.88
C LEU A 32 -10.09 -8.27 16.40
N CYS A 33 -9.22 -7.72 15.56
CA CYS A 33 -9.13 -8.08 14.15
C CYS A 33 -8.86 -9.59 13.96
N LEU A 34 -7.92 -10.16 14.73
CA LEU A 34 -7.65 -11.60 14.67
C LEU A 34 -8.84 -12.46 15.14
N LYS A 35 -9.58 -12.01 16.16
CA LYS A 35 -10.81 -12.69 16.59
C LYS A 35 -11.88 -12.69 15.50
N ILE A 36 -12.07 -11.56 14.82
CA ILE A 36 -13.00 -11.45 13.68
C ILE A 36 -12.57 -12.41 12.57
N LEU A 37 -11.29 -12.37 12.19
CA LEU A 37 -10.75 -13.23 11.14
C LEU A 37 -10.94 -14.71 11.47
N ARG A 38 -10.61 -15.12 12.70
CA ARG A 38 -10.81 -16.49 13.18
C ARG A 38 -12.27 -16.91 13.10
N ASN A 39 -13.20 -16.06 13.54
CA ASN A 39 -14.63 -16.37 13.50
C ASN A 39 -15.17 -16.46 12.07
N ILE A 40 -14.61 -15.70 11.13
CA ILE A 40 -14.99 -15.81 9.71
C ILE A 40 -14.47 -17.13 9.13
N ILE A 41 -13.19 -17.45 9.33
CA ILE A 41 -12.53 -18.63 8.76
C ILE A 41 -13.10 -19.94 9.33
N LEU A 42 -13.35 -19.99 10.64
CA LEU A 42 -13.82 -21.21 11.32
C LEU A 42 -15.35 -21.35 11.33
N ASN A 43 -16.08 -20.56 10.55
CA ASN A 43 -17.52 -20.66 10.48
C ASN A 43 -17.93 -21.89 9.67
N GLU A 44 -18.47 -22.92 10.34
CA GLU A 44 -18.91 -24.18 9.74
C GLU A 44 -20.02 -23.99 8.69
N ASN A 45 -20.79 -22.90 8.77
CA ASN A 45 -21.86 -22.57 7.83
C ASN A 45 -21.35 -21.82 6.58
N ARG A 46 -20.03 -21.73 6.37
CA ARG A 46 -19.44 -21.05 5.21
C ARG A 46 -18.47 -21.98 4.47
N SER A 47 -18.73 -22.18 3.20
CA SER A 47 -17.77 -22.78 2.27
C SER A 47 -16.90 -21.68 1.65
N PHE A 48 -15.58 -21.86 1.68
CA PHE A 48 -14.66 -20.99 0.96
C PHE A 48 -14.37 -21.57 -0.42
N VAL A 49 -14.58 -20.77 -1.46
CA VAL A 49 -14.16 -21.12 -2.81
C VAL A 49 -12.82 -20.44 -3.07
N LYS A 50 -11.88 -21.18 -3.65
CA LYS A 50 -10.60 -20.62 -4.07
C LYS A 50 -10.85 -19.66 -5.24
N ALA A 51 -10.84 -18.36 -4.97
CA ALA A 51 -10.94 -17.34 -6.02
C ALA A 51 -9.66 -17.29 -6.88
N TRP A 52 -8.50 -17.18 -6.24
CA TRP A 52 -7.19 -17.19 -6.89
C TRP A 52 -6.09 -17.51 -5.87
N SER A 53 -4.88 -17.78 -6.35
CA SER A 53 -3.70 -17.97 -5.49
C SER A 53 -2.45 -17.52 -6.23
N LYS A 54 -1.62 -16.72 -5.54
CA LYS A 54 -0.32 -16.27 -6.04
C LYS A 54 0.71 -16.49 -4.95
N THR A 55 1.87 -17.01 -5.34
CA THR A 55 3.05 -17.10 -4.49
C THR A 55 4.07 -16.07 -4.94
N SER A 56 4.79 -15.49 -3.99
CA SER A 56 5.89 -14.57 -4.25
C SER A 56 7.07 -14.93 -3.37
N LEU A 57 8.29 -14.78 -3.90
CA LEU A 57 9.52 -14.96 -3.15
C LEU A 57 9.82 -13.76 -2.23
N THR A 58 9.27 -12.60 -2.56
CA THR A 58 9.41 -11.35 -1.80
C THR A 58 8.14 -11.07 -1.00
N ALA A 59 8.23 -10.16 -0.04
CA ALA A 59 7.06 -9.66 0.67
C ALA A 59 6.01 -9.12 -0.32
N MET A 60 4.74 -9.44 -0.06
CA MET A 60 3.60 -8.85 -0.77
C MET A 60 3.08 -7.67 0.04
N MET A 61 2.80 -6.56 -0.63
CA MET A 61 2.28 -5.35 -0.01
C MET A 61 0.81 -5.19 -0.38
N TYR A 62 -0.02 -4.82 0.58
CA TYR A 62 -1.43 -4.50 0.35
C TYR A 62 -1.67 -3.02 0.65
N GLU A 63 -2.22 -2.30 -0.31
CA GLU A 63 -2.52 -0.87 -0.16
C GLU A 63 -3.77 -0.49 -0.95
N SER A 64 -4.75 0.11 -0.27
CA SER A 64 -6.00 0.63 -0.86
C SER A 64 -6.66 -0.32 -1.89
N GLY A 65 -6.83 -1.60 -1.52
CA GLY A 65 -7.49 -2.59 -2.38
C GLY A 65 -6.62 -3.17 -3.50
N ARG A 66 -5.32 -2.86 -3.52
CA ARG A 66 -4.33 -3.40 -4.46
C ARG A 66 -3.33 -4.29 -3.74
N ILE A 67 -2.92 -5.37 -4.39
CA ILE A 67 -1.84 -6.25 -3.94
C ILE A 67 -0.65 -6.08 -4.88
N TYR A 68 0.48 -5.74 -4.31
CA TYR A 68 1.75 -5.61 -4.99
C TYR A 68 2.63 -6.82 -4.66
N SER A 69 3.23 -7.42 -5.69
CA SER A 69 4.20 -8.51 -5.54
C SER A 69 5.49 -8.22 -6.28
N GLU A 70 6.55 -8.96 -5.96
CA GLU A 70 7.87 -8.83 -6.60
C GLU A 70 8.39 -7.38 -6.50
N ASN A 71 8.32 -6.78 -5.31
CA ASN A 71 8.68 -5.38 -5.06
C ASN A 71 7.98 -4.39 -6.01
N TYR A 72 6.64 -4.40 -6.03
CA TYR A 72 5.80 -3.52 -6.87
C TYR A 72 5.92 -3.75 -8.39
N GLN A 73 6.61 -4.81 -8.82
CA GLN A 73 6.72 -5.15 -10.24
C GLN A 73 5.39 -5.63 -10.83
N SER A 74 4.60 -6.35 -10.03
CA SER A 74 3.26 -6.80 -10.39
C SER A 74 2.23 -6.18 -9.44
N CYS A 75 1.08 -5.79 -9.99
CA CYS A 75 -0.04 -5.26 -9.22
C CYS A 75 -1.35 -5.95 -9.59
N TYR A 76 -2.13 -6.28 -8.57
CA TYR A 76 -3.41 -6.95 -8.67
C TYR A 76 -4.50 -6.14 -7.97
N SER A 77 -5.67 -6.04 -8.59
CA SER A 77 -6.86 -5.46 -7.97
C SER A 77 -7.61 -6.51 -7.15
N CYS A 78 -8.19 -6.10 -6.04
CA CYS A 78 -9.05 -6.93 -5.18
C CYS A 78 -10.45 -6.33 -4.97
N PHE A 79 -10.87 -5.38 -5.81
CA PHE A 79 -12.18 -4.75 -5.69
C PHE A 79 -13.31 -5.61 -6.25
N ASP A 80 -13.06 -6.32 -7.34
CA ASP A 80 -14.04 -7.17 -7.98
C ASP A 80 -13.89 -8.63 -7.53
N ASP A 81 -14.96 -9.41 -7.66
CA ASP A 81 -14.95 -10.87 -7.47
C ASP A 81 -13.99 -11.58 -8.44
N GLN A 82 -13.49 -10.86 -9.45
CA GLN A 82 -12.51 -11.33 -10.40
C GLN A 82 -11.12 -10.76 -10.10
N TYR A 83 -10.15 -11.67 -10.00
CA TYR A 83 -8.75 -11.34 -9.96
C TYR A 83 -8.34 -10.60 -11.24
N GLN A 84 -8.00 -9.32 -11.12
CA GLN A 84 -7.55 -8.52 -12.26
C GLN A 84 -6.08 -8.11 -12.08
N SER A 85 -5.23 -8.59 -13.00
CA SER A 85 -3.86 -8.08 -13.13
C SER A 85 -3.92 -6.69 -13.75
N LEU A 86 -3.60 -5.66 -12.96
CA LEU A 86 -3.59 -4.27 -13.42
C LEU A 86 -2.38 -4.01 -14.31
N TYR A 87 -1.21 -4.43 -13.83
CA TYR A 87 0.02 -4.39 -14.61
C TYR A 87 1.00 -5.43 -14.12
N ASN A 88 1.89 -5.82 -15.03
CA ASN A 88 3.07 -6.61 -14.71
C ASN A 88 4.24 -6.10 -15.55
N PHE A 89 5.24 -5.54 -14.88
CA PHE A 89 6.43 -5.07 -15.58
C PHE A 89 7.27 -6.24 -16.06
N PRO A 90 7.90 -6.14 -17.26
CA PRO A 90 8.90 -7.12 -17.66
C PRO A 90 10.03 -7.16 -16.63
N LYS A 91 10.67 -8.32 -16.49
CA LYS A 91 11.80 -8.50 -15.56
C LYS A 91 12.88 -7.48 -15.89
N LYS A 92 13.00 -6.45 -15.06
CA LYS A 92 14.01 -5.41 -15.20
C LYS A 92 15.37 -5.94 -14.73
N SER A 93 16.44 -5.33 -15.25
CA SER A 93 17.79 -5.63 -14.78
C SER A 93 17.92 -5.30 -13.29
N LYS A 94 18.90 -5.90 -12.59
CA LYS A 94 19.13 -5.64 -11.16
C LYS A 94 19.34 -4.15 -10.83
N GLN A 95 19.76 -3.35 -11.82
CA GLN A 95 19.99 -1.92 -11.68
C GLN A 95 18.71 -1.09 -11.74
N GLN A 96 17.66 -1.59 -12.38
CA GLN A 96 16.38 -0.89 -12.54
C GLN A 96 15.26 -1.47 -11.66
N LYS A 97 15.62 -2.32 -10.69
CA LYS A 97 14.66 -2.85 -9.72
C LYS A 97 14.09 -1.71 -8.88
N ILE A 98 12.83 -1.84 -8.52
CA ILE A 98 12.18 -0.96 -7.55
C ILE A 98 12.70 -1.35 -6.17
N GLU A 99 13.27 -0.38 -5.45
CA GLU A 99 13.75 -0.57 -4.07
C GLU A 99 12.63 -0.27 -3.08
N ASP A 100 11.87 0.80 -3.33
CA ASP A 100 10.74 1.20 -2.51
C ASP A 100 9.71 1.93 -3.37
N ALA A 101 8.46 1.94 -2.94
CA ALA A 101 7.41 2.65 -3.63
C ALA A 101 6.33 3.14 -2.67
N LEU A 102 5.65 4.21 -3.09
CA LEU A 102 4.57 4.82 -2.35
C LEU A 102 3.37 5.07 -3.26
N LEU A 103 2.19 4.61 -2.84
CA LEU A 103 0.96 4.88 -3.54
C LEU A 103 0.47 6.30 -3.21
N CYS A 104 0.38 7.13 -4.25
CA CYS A 104 -0.17 8.47 -4.15
C CYS A 104 -1.62 8.45 -4.62
N GLN A 105 -2.53 8.86 -3.74
CA GLN A 105 -3.95 8.99 -4.01
C GLN A 105 -4.43 10.36 -3.53
N SER A 106 -5.30 11.00 -4.31
CA SER A 106 -5.93 12.24 -3.88
C SER A 106 -7.09 11.94 -2.92
N PRO A 107 -7.30 12.76 -1.87
CA PRO A 107 -8.51 12.70 -1.07
C PRO A 107 -9.74 12.94 -1.94
N VAL A 108 -10.77 12.12 -1.76
CA VAL A 108 -12.04 12.23 -2.53
C VAL A 108 -12.69 13.61 -2.35
N ASP A 109 -12.45 14.25 -1.20
CA ASP A 109 -13.13 15.48 -0.79
C ASP A 109 -12.45 16.76 -1.31
N LYS A 110 -11.31 16.64 -2.00
CA LYS A 110 -10.58 17.78 -2.57
C LYS A 110 -10.72 17.77 -4.08
N VAL A 111 -11.44 18.74 -4.62
CA VAL A 111 -11.48 19.01 -6.05
C VAL A 111 -10.11 19.55 -6.47
N LEU A 112 -9.37 18.77 -7.25
CA LEU A 112 -8.11 19.20 -7.82
C LEU A 112 -8.38 20.01 -9.08
N SER A 113 -7.41 20.80 -9.52
CA SER A 113 -7.62 21.76 -10.60
C SER A 113 -7.74 21.07 -11.95
N SER A 114 -7.19 19.86 -12.11
CA SER A 114 -7.39 19.06 -13.32
C SER A 114 -7.78 17.58 -13.08
N PRO A 115 -8.65 16.99 -13.93
CA PRO A 115 -9.11 15.60 -13.79
C PRO A 115 -7.99 14.54 -13.82
N SER A 116 -6.89 14.85 -14.50
CA SER A 116 -5.72 13.96 -14.65
C SER A 116 -5.00 13.72 -13.34
N GLU A 117 -5.15 14.64 -12.39
CA GLU A 117 -4.43 14.67 -11.13
C GLU A 117 -5.09 13.81 -10.05
N HIS A 118 -6.38 13.52 -10.23
CA HIS A 118 -7.12 12.60 -9.38
C HIS A 118 -6.72 11.14 -9.57
N LYS A 119 -6.00 10.80 -10.64
CA LYS A 119 -5.67 9.39 -10.93
C LYS A 119 -4.58 8.88 -9.98
N PRO A 120 -4.80 7.72 -9.34
CA PRO A 120 -3.82 7.16 -8.42
C PRO A 120 -2.53 6.82 -9.17
N CYS A 121 -1.40 7.16 -8.58
CA CYS A 121 -0.09 6.87 -9.14
C CYS A 121 0.86 6.31 -8.09
N LEU A 122 1.68 5.35 -8.51
CA LEU A 122 2.76 4.79 -7.71
C LEU A 122 4.02 5.62 -7.96
N LEU A 123 4.58 6.20 -6.90
CA LEU A 123 5.93 6.73 -6.91
C LEU A 123 6.90 5.61 -6.60
N ALA A 124 7.69 5.17 -7.58
CA ALA A 124 8.66 4.10 -7.41
C ALA A 124 10.09 4.66 -7.43
N LEU A 125 10.86 4.31 -6.41
CA LEU A 125 12.30 4.56 -6.34
C LEU A 125 13.04 3.35 -6.89
N THR A 126 13.88 3.56 -7.90
CA THR A 126 14.69 2.50 -8.50
C THR A 126 16.13 2.50 -8.00
N ALA A 127 16.78 1.34 -8.09
CA ALA A 127 18.16 1.16 -7.61
C ALA A 127 19.21 2.03 -8.32
N ASP A 128 18.92 2.50 -9.54
CA ASP A 128 19.71 3.46 -10.31
C ASP A 128 19.39 4.94 -9.95
N SER A 129 18.73 5.17 -8.81
CA SER A 129 18.46 6.50 -8.24
C SER A 129 17.54 7.38 -9.09
N TRP A 130 16.56 6.76 -9.74
CA TRP A 130 15.44 7.45 -10.37
C TRP A 130 14.19 7.37 -9.51
N ILE A 131 13.41 8.45 -9.53
CA ILE A 131 12.02 8.45 -9.09
C ILE A 131 11.15 8.38 -10.34
N CYS A 132 10.32 7.35 -10.39
CA CYS A 132 9.37 7.12 -11.48
C CYS A 132 7.96 7.36 -10.96
N ARG A 133 7.19 8.21 -11.64
CA ARG A 133 5.74 8.31 -11.44
C ARG A 133 5.07 7.35 -12.41
N ILE A 134 4.40 6.34 -11.86
CA ILE A 134 3.79 5.24 -12.59
C ILE A 134 2.27 5.30 -12.36
N SER A 135 1.46 5.14 -13.39
CA SER A 135 0.00 4.99 -13.22
C SER A 135 -0.31 3.72 -12.42
N ALA A 136 -1.06 3.83 -11.32
CA ALA A 136 -1.39 2.68 -10.48
C ALA A 136 -2.39 1.71 -11.15
N GLU A 137 -3.07 2.15 -12.21
CA GLU A 137 -4.05 1.35 -12.96
C GLU A 137 -3.42 0.63 -14.14
N THR A 138 -2.58 1.34 -14.91
CA THR A 138 -2.04 0.83 -16.18
C THR A 138 -0.59 0.37 -16.08
N GLY A 139 0.11 0.76 -15.02
CA GLY A 139 1.56 0.58 -14.92
C GLY A 139 2.36 1.44 -15.90
N LYS A 140 1.75 2.35 -16.65
CA LYS A 140 2.51 3.21 -17.58
C LYS A 140 3.34 4.23 -16.79
N GLU A 141 4.60 4.39 -17.20
CA GLU A 141 5.46 5.45 -16.69
C GLU A 141 4.95 6.79 -17.24
N LEU A 142 4.54 7.67 -16.33
CA LEU A 142 4.04 9.01 -16.64
C LEU A 142 5.20 10.01 -16.66
N GLN A 143 6.16 9.82 -15.76
CA GLN A 143 7.30 10.72 -15.60
C GLN A 143 8.46 10.02 -14.90
N ARG A 144 9.68 10.51 -15.16
CA ARG A 144 10.89 10.13 -14.44
C ARG A 144 11.71 11.35 -14.06
N VAL A 145 12.28 11.33 -12.87
CA VAL A 145 13.23 12.33 -12.41
C VAL A 145 14.45 11.64 -11.85
N TYR A 146 15.62 12.04 -12.34
CA TYR A 146 16.89 11.55 -11.83
C TYR A 146 17.28 12.30 -10.56
N LEU A 147 17.69 11.59 -9.52
CA LEU A 147 18.10 12.21 -8.27
C LEU A 147 19.58 12.59 -8.29
N SER A 148 20.46 11.59 -8.21
CA SER A 148 21.91 11.79 -8.17
C SER A 148 22.63 10.45 -8.24
N PRO A 149 23.82 10.38 -8.87
CA PRO A 149 24.66 9.18 -8.83
C PRO A 149 25.45 9.05 -7.52
N LYS A 150 25.61 10.15 -6.78
CA LYS A 150 26.52 10.22 -5.62
C LYS A 150 25.98 9.47 -4.41
N TYR A 151 24.68 9.20 -4.39
CA TYR A 151 23.95 8.82 -3.22
C TYR A 151 23.02 7.65 -3.53
N LYS A 152 22.98 6.65 -2.64
CA LYS A 152 22.05 5.53 -2.74
C LYS A 152 20.81 5.81 -1.89
N PHE A 153 19.72 6.11 -2.57
CA PHE A 153 18.41 6.25 -1.96
C PHE A 153 17.79 4.87 -1.77
N LYS A 154 17.21 4.60 -0.60
CA LYS A 154 16.61 3.29 -0.28
C LYS A 154 15.14 3.35 0.06
N TYR A 155 14.67 4.46 0.63
CA TYR A 155 13.30 4.57 1.11
C TYR A 155 12.65 5.86 0.65
N ILE A 156 11.36 5.78 0.37
CA ILE A 156 10.50 6.89 -0.01
C ILE A 156 9.34 6.95 0.98
N LYS A 157 9.08 8.13 1.56
CA LYS A 157 7.94 8.31 2.47
C LYS A 157 7.25 9.64 2.19
N ASN A 158 5.93 9.64 2.37
CA ASN A 158 5.17 10.87 2.44
C ASN A 158 5.26 11.45 3.85
N SER A 159 5.54 12.74 3.91
CA SER A 159 5.36 13.55 5.11
C SER A 159 3.88 13.92 5.28
N GLN A 160 3.47 14.19 6.52
CA GLN A 160 2.16 14.78 6.86
C GLN A 160 1.88 16.10 6.10
N PHE A 161 2.92 16.76 5.58
CA PHE A 161 2.81 18.03 4.84
C PHE A 161 2.81 17.86 3.31
N ASN A 162 2.54 16.67 2.77
CA ASN A 162 2.65 16.37 1.33
C ASN A 162 4.06 16.63 0.77
N VAL A 163 5.09 16.48 1.60
CA VAL A 163 6.50 16.54 1.18
C VAL A 163 7.00 15.13 0.97
N LEU A 164 7.63 14.88 -0.19
CA LEU A 164 8.30 13.62 -0.46
C LEU A 164 9.65 13.60 0.27
N LEU A 165 9.81 12.67 1.20
CA LEU A 165 11.06 12.43 1.90
C LEU A 165 11.76 11.23 1.26
N VAL A 166 13.02 11.42 0.86
CA VAL A 166 13.86 10.36 0.33
C VAL A 166 15.02 10.14 1.30
N PHE A 167 15.19 8.89 1.75
CA PHE A 167 16.18 8.55 2.77
C PHE A 167 17.43 7.93 2.17
N LEU A 168 18.56 8.36 2.72
CA LEU A 168 19.92 7.99 2.36
C LEU A 168 20.57 7.35 3.58
N ASN A 169 20.60 6.01 3.66
CA ASN A 169 21.18 5.29 4.81
C ASN A 169 20.75 5.91 6.17
N ASP A 170 19.44 6.05 6.38
CA ASP A 170 18.80 6.62 7.57
C ASP A 170 18.99 8.14 7.81
N VAL A 171 19.72 8.84 6.95
CA VAL A 171 19.77 10.32 6.93
C VAL A 171 18.63 10.87 6.10
N THR A 172 17.87 11.79 6.69
CA THR A 172 16.70 12.42 6.05
C THR A 172 17.15 13.55 5.14
N HIS A 173 16.85 13.46 3.84
CA HIS A 173 17.04 14.58 2.92
C HIS A 173 15.68 15.12 2.46
N PHE A 174 15.52 16.44 2.52
CA PHE A 174 14.33 17.13 2.07
C PHE A 174 14.48 17.48 0.59
N LEU A 175 13.62 16.93 -0.26
CA LEU A 175 13.37 17.53 -1.56
C LEU A 175 12.30 18.60 -1.35
N TYR A 176 12.73 19.86 -1.31
CA TYR A 176 11.81 21.00 -1.26
C TYR A 176 10.91 20.97 -2.48
N PRO A 177 9.60 21.14 -2.32
CA PRO A 177 8.68 20.62 -3.31
C PRO A 177 8.35 21.67 -4.38
N LYS A 178 9.17 22.74 -4.55
CA LYS A 178 8.94 23.74 -5.61
C LYS A 178 8.85 23.14 -7.02
N TYR A 179 9.53 22.02 -7.27
CA TYR A 179 9.45 21.29 -8.54
C TYR A 179 8.62 20.00 -8.46
N LEU A 180 8.36 19.47 -7.27
CA LEU A 180 7.58 18.24 -7.07
C LEU A 180 6.07 18.51 -6.86
N LEU A 181 5.70 19.69 -6.33
CA LEU A 181 4.32 20.18 -6.19
C LEU A 181 3.63 20.32 -7.54
N LEU A 182 4.37 20.61 -8.62
CA LEU A 182 3.81 20.66 -9.97
C LEU A 182 3.35 19.29 -10.51
N PHE A 183 3.67 18.19 -9.82
CA PHE A 183 3.35 16.83 -10.24
C PHE A 183 2.36 16.10 -9.32
N PHE A 184 2.00 16.73 -8.20
CA PHE A 184 1.10 16.20 -7.16
C PHE A 184 0.14 17.27 -6.64
N PHE A 185 -0.57 17.92 -7.55
CA PHE A 185 -1.96 18.30 -7.32
C PHE A 185 -2.73 17.94 -8.52
#